data_AF-A0A9E1YMU5-F1
#
_entry.id   AF-A0A9E1YMU5-F1
#
_cell.length_a   1.000
_cell.length_b   1.000
_cell.length_c   1.000
_cell.angle_alpha   90.00
_cell.angle_beta   90.00
_cell.angle_gamma   90.00
#
_symmetry.space_group_name_H-M   'P 1'
#
loop_
_entity.id
_entity.type
_entity.pdbx_description
1 polymer ?
#
loop_
_entity_poly.entity_id
_entity_poly.type
_entity_poly.pdbx_seq_one_letter_code
_entity_poly.pdbx_strand_id
1 'polypeptide(L)'
;MKKYLHITNILLITLLISCANSQSKLSKGLYAEIKTNKGDIMVNLNFKETPITVANFVSLSEGKNKEVSTEYYKKKYYDGLIFHRVIDNFMIQGGCPQGTGMGDPGYK
;
A
#
# COMPACT_ATOMS: atom_id res chain seq x y z
N MET A 1 23.19 -6.46 43.74
CA MET A 1 21.85 -6.24 43.13
C MET A 1 21.77 -4.94 42.32
N LYS A 2 22.18 -3.77 42.85
CA LYS A 2 22.11 -2.48 42.12
C LYS A 2 22.89 -2.41 40.78
N LYS A 3 24.03 -3.10 40.67
CA LYS A 3 24.84 -3.16 39.41
C LYS A 3 24.07 -3.79 38.24
N TYR A 4 23.35 -4.88 38.50
CA TYR A 4 22.54 -5.55 37.48
C TYR A 4 21.27 -4.75 37.13
N LEU A 5 20.70 -4.01 38.09
CA LEU A 5 19.55 -3.12 37.88
C LEU A 5 19.88 -1.96 36.92
N HIS A 6 21.10 -1.41 36.99
CA HIS A 6 21.55 -0.40 36.04
C HIS A 6 21.80 -0.99 34.64
N ILE A 7 22.34 -2.20 34.55
CA ILE A 7 22.59 -2.89 33.27
C ILE A 7 21.25 -3.24 32.58
N THR A 8 20.25 -3.71 33.31
CA THR A 8 18.90 -3.98 32.76
C THR A 8 18.20 -2.71 32.30
N ASN A 9 18.36 -1.60 33.02
CA ASN A 9 17.79 -0.30 32.63
C ASN A 9 18.47 0.28 31.37
N ILE A 10 19.79 0.14 31.23
CA ILE A 10 20.52 0.58 30.03
C ILE A 10 20.09 -0.23 28.80
N LEU A 11 19.94 -1.55 28.94
CA LEU A 11 19.51 -2.42 27.84
C LEU A 11 18.07 -2.11 27.37
N LEU A 12 17.18 -1.78 28.30
CA LEU A 12 15.81 -1.37 28.00
C LEU A 12 15.76 -0.01 27.28
N ILE A 13 16.62 0.94 27.67
CA ILE A 13 16.74 2.25 26.99
C ILE A 13 17.26 2.09 25.56
N THR A 14 18.23 1.20 25.32
CA THR A 14 18.75 0.96 23.96
C THR A 14 17.72 0.32 23.03
N LEU A 15 16.80 -0.51 23.56
CA LEU A 15 15.72 -1.12 22.79
C LEU A 15 14.70 -0.07 22.31
N LEU A 16 14.46 0.97 23.12
CA LEU A 16 13.53 2.06 22.78
C LEU A 16 14.08 2.99 21.68
N ILE A 17 15.40 3.22 21.65
CA ILE A 17 16.04 4.12 20.67
C ILE A 17 16.03 3.50 19.27
N SER A 18 16.17 2.17 19.15
CA SER A 18 16.18 1.50 17.84
C SER A 18 14.84 1.57 17.10
N CYS A 19 13.72 1.75 17.80
CA CYS A 19 12.38 1.86 17.20
C CYS A 19 12.08 3.27 16.66
N ALA A 20 12.82 4.30 17.07
CA ALA A 20 12.47 5.69 16.75
C ALA A 20 12.93 6.15 15.35
N ASN A 21 13.73 5.35 14.64
CA ASN A 21 14.53 5.86 13.51
C ASN A 21 13.95 5.59 12.10
N SER A 22 12.70 5.13 11.99
CA SER A 22 12.07 4.80 10.70
C SER A 22 10.76 5.54 10.41
N GLN A 23 10.65 6.80 10.87
CA GLN A 23 9.52 7.64 10.46
C GLN A 23 9.87 8.34 9.15
N SER A 24 9.39 7.82 8.01
CA SER A 24 9.45 8.53 6.74
C SER A 24 8.74 9.87 6.89
N LYS A 25 9.45 10.97 6.64
CA LYS A 25 8.95 12.33 6.83
C LYS A 25 8.03 12.71 5.67
N LEU A 26 6.89 12.02 5.55
CA LEU A 26 5.90 12.28 4.51
C LEU A 26 5.18 13.59 4.79
N SER A 27 4.92 14.36 3.74
CA SER A 27 4.09 15.56 3.85
C SER A 27 2.63 15.17 4.09
N LYS A 28 1.82 16.09 4.62
CA LYS A 28 0.39 15.85 4.86
C LYS A 28 -0.32 15.52 3.55
N GLY A 29 -0.97 14.36 3.48
CA GLY A 29 -1.64 13.87 2.27
C GLY A 29 -2.32 12.52 2.48
N LEU A 30 -2.89 11.98 1.41
CA LEU A 30 -3.41 10.61 1.38
C LEU A 30 -2.43 9.76 0.57
N TYR A 31 -2.03 8.62 1.11
CA TYR A 31 -1.01 7.77 0.50
C TYR A 31 -1.51 6.34 0.35
N ALA A 32 -1.00 5.66 -0.67
CA ALA A 32 -1.10 4.22 -0.82
C ALA A 32 0.30 3.60 -0.82
N GLU A 33 0.48 2.58 0.00
CA GLU A 33 1.66 1.72 -0.03
C GLU A 33 1.33 0.48 -0.85
N ILE A 34 1.98 0.34 -2.00
CA ILE A 34 1.84 -0.83 -2.86
C ILE A 34 2.98 -1.79 -2.51
N LYS A 35 2.65 -2.86 -1.79
CA LYS A 35 3.61 -3.91 -1.44
C LYS A 35 3.82 -4.84 -2.62
N THR A 36 5.06 -5.00 -3.04
CA THR A 36 5.41 -5.89 -4.16
C THR A 36 6.54 -6.83 -3.75
N ASN A 37 6.72 -7.90 -4.52
CA ASN A 37 7.87 -8.80 -4.36
C ASN A 37 9.22 -8.18 -4.80
N LYS A 38 9.22 -6.93 -5.30
CA LYS A 38 10.42 -6.17 -5.69
C LYS A 38 10.66 -4.94 -4.81
N GLY A 39 9.93 -4.81 -3.71
CA GLY A 39 9.99 -3.68 -2.80
C GLY A 39 8.67 -2.91 -2.73
N ASP A 40 8.58 -2.01 -1.75
CA ASP A 40 7.38 -1.24 -1.50
C ASP A 40 7.41 0.07 -2.30
N ILE A 41 6.27 0.44 -2.89
CA ILE A 41 6.09 1.69 -3.65
C ILE A 41 5.14 2.59 -2.86
N MET A 42 5.61 3.76 -2.46
CA MET A 42 4.78 4.76 -1.79
C MET A 42 4.23 5.77 -2.80
N VAL A 43 2.90 5.89 -2.88
CA VAL A 43 2.21 6.77 -3.83
C VAL A 43 1.43 7.84 -3.08
N ASN A 44 1.65 9.11 -3.39
CA ASN A 44 0.81 10.21 -2.93
C ASN A 44 -0.40 10.36 -3.86
N LEU A 45 -1.61 10.27 -3.31
CA LEU A 45 -2.86 10.30 -4.05
C LEU A 45 -3.43 11.72 -4.11
N ASN A 46 -3.57 12.26 -5.33
CA ASN A 46 -4.04 13.63 -5.56
C ASN A 46 -5.58 13.75 -5.49
N PHE A 47 -6.15 13.49 -4.31
CA PHE A 47 -7.60 13.43 -4.10
C PHE A 47 -8.31 14.78 -4.24
N LYS A 48 -7.57 15.90 -4.17
CA LYS A 48 -8.15 17.25 -4.35
C LYS A 48 -8.51 17.50 -5.80
N GLU A 49 -7.65 17.10 -6.72
CA GLU A 49 -7.84 17.30 -8.16
C GLU A 49 -8.60 16.13 -8.80
N THR A 50 -8.41 14.91 -8.29
CA THR A 50 -8.99 13.68 -8.88
C THR A 50 -9.80 12.86 -7.86
N PRO A 51 -10.82 13.46 -7.21
CA PRO A 51 -11.51 12.85 -6.07
C PRO A 51 -12.19 11.52 -6.42
N ILE A 52 -12.85 11.44 -7.58
CA ILE A 52 -13.58 10.22 -7.98
C ILE A 52 -12.60 9.07 -8.28
N THR A 53 -11.51 9.34 -9.00
CA THR A 53 -10.48 8.35 -9.31
C THR A 53 -9.81 7.83 -8.05
N VAL A 54 -9.46 8.73 -7.12
CA VAL A 54 -8.86 8.33 -5.85
C VAL A 54 -9.86 7.55 -4.99
N ALA A 55 -11.11 7.98 -4.88
CA ALA A 55 -12.14 7.25 -4.15
C ALA A 55 -12.35 5.84 -4.73
N ASN A 56 -12.35 5.71 -6.06
CA ASN A 56 -12.44 4.41 -6.72
C ASN A 56 -11.23 3.52 -6.38
N PHE A 57 -10.00 4.04 -6.53
CA PHE A 57 -8.79 3.30 -6.20
C PHE A 57 -8.75 2.85 -4.72
N VAL A 58 -9.10 3.74 -3.79
CA VAL A 58 -9.13 3.43 -2.35
C VAL A 58 -10.20 2.40 -2.04
N SER A 59 -11.42 2.55 -2.56
CA SER A 59 -12.50 1.61 -2.30
C SER A 59 -12.23 0.21 -2.86
N LEU A 60 -11.57 0.09 -4.01
CA LEU A 60 -11.07 -1.19 -4.54
C LEU A 60 -9.98 -1.79 -3.64
N SER A 61 -8.99 -0.97 -3.24
CA SER A 61 -7.88 -1.39 -2.38
C SER A 61 -8.36 -1.90 -1.02
N GLU A 62 -9.35 -1.24 -0.43
CA GLU A 62 -9.91 -1.61 0.88
C GLU A 62 -11.01 -2.68 0.80
N GLY A 63 -11.43 -3.08 -0.41
CA GLY A 63 -12.54 -4.01 -0.62
C GLY A 63 -13.89 -3.46 -0.16
N LYS A 64 -14.08 -2.13 -0.23
CA LYS A 64 -15.33 -1.44 0.14
C LYS A 64 -16.17 -1.04 -1.07
N ASN A 65 -15.67 -1.22 -2.28
CA ASN A 65 -16.41 -0.91 -3.50
C ASN A 65 -17.61 -1.87 -3.64
N LYS A 66 -18.81 -1.32 -3.82
CA LYS A 66 -20.07 -2.07 -3.90
C LYS A 66 -20.57 -2.28 -5.32
N GLU A 67 -20.01 -1.54 -6.28
CA GLU A 67 -20.43 -1.53 -7.68
C GLU A 67 -19.65 -2.56 -8.52
N VAL A 68 -18.71 -3.29 -7.92
CA VAL A 68 -17.92 -4.35 -8.57
C VAL A 68 -18.71 -5.65 -8.72
N SER A 69 -18.22 -6.55 -9.56
CA SER A 69 -18.80 -7.88 -9.72
C SER A 69 -18.83 -8.67 -8.40
N THR A 70 -19.72 -9.66 -8.33
CA THR A 70 -19.84 -10.54 -7.16
C THR A 70 -18.54 -11.28 -6.82
N GLU A 71 -17.68 -11.48 -7.83
CA GLU A 71 -16.36 -12.09 -7.64
C GLU A 71 -15.45 -11.23 -6.75
N TYR A 72 -15.53 -9.90 -6.87
CA TYR A 72 -14.65 -8.94 -6.20
C TYR A 72 -15.30 -8.24 -5.00
N TYR A 73 -16.59 -8.47 -4.76
CA TYR A 73 -17.31 -7.90 -3.63
C TYR A 73 -16.63 -8.26 -2.29
N LYS A 74 -16.37 -7.24 -1.46
CA LYS A 74 -15.68 -7.36 -0.15
C LYS A 74 -14.24 -7.91 -0.21
N LYS A 75 -13.61 -7.97 -1.39
CA LYS A 75 -12.20 -8.38 -1.53
C LYS A 75 -11.31 -7.16 -1.75
N LYS A 76 -10.12 -7.18 -1.16
CA LYS A 76 -9.07 -6.21 -1.48
C LYS A 76 -8.60 -6.48 -2.91
N TYR A 77 -9.06 -5.66 -3.84
CA TYR A 77 -9.07 -5.99 -5.27
C TYR A 77 -7.67 -6.21 -5.86
N TYR A 78 -6.69 -5.40 -5.43
CA TYR A 78 -5.33 -5.43 -6.00
C TYR A 78 -4.42 -6.52 -5.41
N ASP A 79 -4.85 -7.21 -4.35
CA ASP A 79 -4.02 -8.22 -3.68
C ASP A 79 -3.76 -9.40 -4.63
N GLY A 80 -2.48 -9.72 -4.85
CA GLY A 80 -2.05 -10.81 -5.71
C GLY A 80 -2.04 -10.50 -7.22
N LEU A 81 -2.41 -9.28 -7.62
CA LEU A 81 -2.34 -8.88 -9.04
C LEU A 81 -0.90 -8.59 -9.48
N ILE A 82 -0.63 -8.77 -10.78
CA ILE A 82 0.69 -8.54 -11.38
C ILE A 82 0.75 -7.22 -12.15
N PHE A 83 1.96 -6.70 -12.30
CA PHE A 83 2.28 -5.76 -13.38
C PHE A 83 2.45 -6.54 -14.67
N HIS A 84 1.40 -6.61 -15.48
CA HIS A 84 1.36 -7.43 -16.70
C HIS A 84 2.04 -6.76 -17.90
N ARG A 85 2.40 -5.49 -17.80
CA ARG A 85 3.14 -4.78 -18.83
C ARG A 85 4.23 -3.91 -18.21
N VAL A 86 5.45 -4.09 -18.70
CA VAL A 86 6.66 -3.37 -18.28
C VAL A 86 7.37 -2.93 -19.54
N ILE A 87 7.54 -1.62 -19.73
CA ILE A 87 8.26 -1.05 -20.86
C ILE A 87 9.36 -0.15 -20.30
N ASP A 88 10.60 -0.51 -20.61
CA ASP A 88 11.79 0.23 -20.18
C ASP A 88 11.73 1.69 -20.62
N ASN A 89 12.13 2.58 -19.72
CA ASN A 89 12.10 4.04 -19.91
C ASN A 89 10.72 4.61 -20.27
N PHE A 90 9.64 3.90 -19.93
CA PHE A 90 8.29 4.37 -20.14
C PHE A 90 7.40 4.17 -18.92
N MET A 91 6.90 2.95 -18.68
CA MET A 91 5.94 2.70 -17.61
C MET A 91 5.79 1.22 -17.24
N ILE A 92 5.16 1.00 -16.09
CA ILE A 92 4.59 -0.29 -15.68
C ILE A 92 3.06 -0.16 -15.55
N GLN A 93 2.33 -1.20 -15.94
CA GLN A 93 0.87 -1.26 -15.87
C GLN A 93 0.43 -2.54 -15.15
N GLY A 94 -0.46 -2.39 -14.19
CA GLY A 94 -1.04 -3.46 -13.39
C GLY A 94 -2.56 -3.32 -13.26
N GLY A 95 -3.14 -3.88 -12.20
CA GLY A 95 -4.57 -3.71 -11.89
C GLY A 95 -5.54 -4.52 -12.75
N CYS A 96 -5.03 -5.47 -13.54
CA CYS A 96 -5.86 -6.40 -14.31
C CYS A 96 -5.93 -7.75 -13.59
N PRO A 97 -7.14 -8.25 -13.25
CA PRO A 97 -7.30 -9.49 -12.47
C PRO A 97 -6.87 -10.73 -13.24
N GLN A 98 -6.98 -10.69 -14.57
CA GLN A 98 -6.57 -11.78 -15.46
C GLN A 98 -5.09 -11.72 -15.84
N GLY A 99 -4.39 -10.61 -15.55
CA GLY A 99 -3.01 -10.40 -15.99
C GLY A 99 -2.83 -10.26 -17.51
N THR A 100 -3.91 -10.17 -18.29
CA THR A 100 -3.89 -10.05 -19.75
C THR A 100 -3.92 -8.61 -20.25
N GLY A 101 -4.26 -7.66 -19.37
CA GLY A 101 -4.50 -6.26 -19.71
C GLY A 101 -5.91 -5.95 -20.20
N MET A 102 -6.82 -6.94 -20.24
CA MET A 102 -8.21 -6.77 -20.70
C MET A 102 -9.26 -6.89 -19.60
N GLY A 103 -8.92 -7.49 -18.45
CA GLY A 103 -9.86 -7.65 -17.33
C GLY A 103 -10.07 -6.37 -16.53
N ASP A 104 -11.23 -6.27 -15.89
CA ASP A 104 -11.67 -5.12 -15.09
C ASP A 104 -12.35 -5.58 -13.76
N PRO A 105 -12.76 -4.64 -12.88
CA PRO A 105 -13.52 -4.97 -11.67
C PRO A 105 -14.98 -5.40 -11.90
N GLY A 106 -15.45 -5.41 -13.14
CA GLY A 106 -16.80 -5.80 -13.54
C GLY A 106 -17.88 -4.87 -13.00
N TYR A 107 -17.68 -3.56 -13.15
CA TYR A 107 -18.65 -2.54 -12.76
C TYR A 107 -20.04 -2.81 -13.36
N LYS A 108 -21.11 -2.52 -12.62
CA LYS A 108 -22.51 -2.65 -13.06
C LYS A 108 -23.28 -1.35 -12.91
#